data_AF-A0A960R7W6-F1
#
_entry.id   AF-A0A960R7W6-F1
#
_cell.length_a   1.000
_cell.length_b   1.000
_cell.length_c   1.000
_cell.angle_alpha   90.00
_cell.angle_beta   90.00
_cell.angle_gamma   90.00
#
_symmetry.space_group_name_H-M   'P 1'
#
loop_
_entity.id
_entity.type
_entity.pdbx_description
1 polymer ?
#
loop_
_entity_poly.entity_id
_entity_poly.type
_entity_poly.pdbx_seq_one_letter_code
_entity_poly.pdbx_strand_id
1 'polypeptide(L)'
;SIDDSDAELARDLRVIVRERLVEGDSDEEVMDFVVARYGEFVLLQPRLSARNLLLWGTPLLGLVLGGLTIVFLYRSRARAGAVDRLTAEEQERLAKILTDGEGADQ
;
A
#
# COMPACT_ATOMS: atom_id res chain seq x y z
N SER A 1 7.73 -7.83 -32.96
CA SER A 1 7.72 -9.14 -32.29
C SER A 1 8.36 -8.93 -30.94
N ILE A 2 7.61 -9.05 -29.85
CA ILE A 2 8.18 -9.01 -28.48
C ILE A 2 8.62 -10.43 -28.08
N ASP A 3 7.91 -11.44 -28.59
CA ASP A 3 8.21 -12.86 -28.38
C ASP A 3 9.52 -13.31 -29.02
N ASP A 4 9.88 -12.80 -30.22
CA ASP A 4 11.20 -13.10 -30.81
C ASP A 4 12.34 -12.48 -29.97
N SER A 5 12.13 -11.30 -29.39
CA SER A 5 13.12 -10.64 -28.55
C SER A 5 13.35 -11.39 -27.24
N ASP A 6 12.29 -11.94 -26.63
CA ASP A 6 12.41 -12.80 -25.44
C ASP A 6 13.09 -14.15 -25.78
N ALA A 7 12.85 -14.69 -26.97
CA ALA A 7 13.46 -15.93 -27.43
C ALA A 7 14.98 -15.81 -27.64
N GLU A 8 15.46 -14.68 -28.17
CA GLU A 8 16.89 -14.40 -28.34
C GLU A 8 17.59 -14.29 -26.98
N LEU A 9 17.04 -13.53 -26.03
CA LEU A 9 17.57 -13.42 -24.67
C LEU A 9 17.60 -14.78 -23.94
N ALA A 10 16.52 -15.56 -24.03
CA ALA A 10 16.46 -16.88 -23.42
C ALA A 10 17.52 -17.84 -23.99
N ARG A 11 17.84 -17.72 -25.28
CA ARG A 11 18.88 -18.52 -25.93
C ARG A 11 20.27 -18.16 -25.41
N ASP A 12 20.56 -16.87 -25.29
CA ASP A 12 21.85 -16.38 -24.76
C ASP A 12 22.06 -16.77 -23.30
N LEU A 13 21.02 -16.64 -22.47
CA LEU A 13 21.07 -17.04 -21.06
C LEU A 13 21.37 -18.55 -20.90
N ARG A 14 20.79 -19.41 -21.75
CA ARG A 14 21.07 -20.86 -21.73
C ARG A 14 22.52 -21.18 -22.08
N VAL A 15 23.14 -20.42 -22.99
CA VAL A 15 24.55 -20.59 -23.34
C VAL A 15 25.42 -20.22 -22.15
N ILE A 16 25.19 -19.05 -21.55
CA ILE A 16 25.95 -18.57 -20.39
C ILE A 16 25.83 -19.54 -19.20
N VAL A 17 24.62 -19.97 -18.86
CA VAL A 17 24.40 -20.93 -17.76
C VAL A 17 25.17 -22.23 -18.00
N ARG A 18 25.14 -22.76 -19.23
CA ARG A 18 25.91 -23.96 -19.58
C ARG A 18 27.41 -23.75 -19.42
N GLU A 19 27.95 -22.63 -19.89
CA GLU A 19 29.37 -22.31 -19.76
C GLU A 19 29.79 -22.29 -18.28
N ARG A 20 29.02 -21.62 -17.42
CA ARG A 20 29.30 -21.56 -15.98
C ARG A 20 29.22 -22.92 -15.28
N LEU A 21 28.23 -23.73 -15.62
CA LEU A 21 28.12 -25.09 -15.07
C LEU A 21 29.31 -25.98 -15.48
N VAL A 22 29.85 -25.78 -16.70
CA VAL A 22 31.06 -26.48 -17.16
C VAL A 22 32.32 -25.96 -16.44
N GLU A 23 32.37 -24.68 -16.11
CA GLU A 23 33.43 -24.07 -15.28
C GLU A 23 33.42 -24.59 -13.83
N GLY A 24 32.31 -25.21 -13.40
CA GLY A 24 32.15 -25.82 -12.08
C GLY A 24 31.47 -24.91 -11.06
N ASP A 25 30.89 -23.79 -11.50
CA ASP A 25 30.10 -22.88 -10.65
C ASP A 25 28.88 -23.63 -10.07
N SER A 26 28.57 -23.35 -8.81
CA SER A 26 27.34 -23.82 -8.16
C SER A 26 26.10 -23.09 -8.68
N ASP A 27 24.92 -23.69 -8.53
CA ASP A 27 23.64 -23.08 -8.96
C ASP A 27 23.47 -21.65 -8.44
N GLU A 28 23.88 -21.37 -7.20
CA GLU A 28 23.76 -20.05 -6.58
C GLU A 28 24.71 -19.03 -7.24
N GLU A 29 25.96 -19.44 -7.51
CA GLU A 29 26.95 -18.61 -8.21
C GLU A 29 26.55 -18.31 -9.66
N VAL A 30 26.00 -19.30 -10.38
CA VAL A 30 25.47 -19.12 -11.74
C VAL A 30 24.33 -18.10 -11.74
N MET A 31 23.38 -18.26 -10.82
CA MET A 31 22.22 -17.38 -10.72
C MET A 31 22.62 -15.97 -10.32
N ASP A 32 23.55 -15.81 -9.38
CA ASP A 32 24.06 -14.51 -8.96
C ASP A 32 24.85 -13.81 -10.07
N PHE A 33 25.61 -14.56 -10.88
CA PHE A 33 26.27 -14.01 -12.06
C PHE A 33 25.29 -13.49 -13.11
N VAL A 34 24.24 -14.27 -13.40
CA VAL A 34 23.19 -13.87 -14.34
C VAL A 34 22.46 -12.63 -13.83
N VAL A 35 22.08 -12.60 -12.55
CA VAL A 35 21.42 -11.45 -11.92
C VAL A 35 22.33 -10.22 -11.88
N ALA A 36 23.63 -10.38 -11.64
CA ALA A 36 24.57 -9.26 -11.63
C ALA A 36 24.69 -8.57 -12.99
N ARG A 37 24.55 -9.32 -14.10
CA ARG A 37 24.68 -8.79 -15.47
C ARG A 37 23.36 -8.36 -16.08
N TYR A 38 22.30 -9.11 -15.85
CA TYR A 38 21.01 -8.90 -16.50
C TYR A 38 19.94 -8.38 -15.55
N GLY A 39 20.15 -8.43 -14.24
CA GLY A 39 19.19 -7.99 -13.24
C GLY A 39 18.29 -9.12 -12.72
N GLU A 40 17.57 -8.83 -11.63
CA GLU A 40 16.73 -9.80 -10.93
C GLU A 40 15.50 -10.23 -11.72
N PHE A 41 15.04 -9.41 -12.67
CA PHE A 41 13.84 -9.70 -13.46
C PHE A 41 13.97 -10.95 -14.32
N VAL A 42 15.20 -11.38 -14.65
CA VAL A 42 15.47 -12.63 -15.38
C VAL A 42 15.02 -13.86 -14.60
N LEU A 43 14.99 -13.79 -13.27
CA LEU A 43 14.53 -14.89 -12.45
C LEU A 43 13.02 -15.13 -12.57
N LEU A 44 12.26 -14.14 -13.06
CA LEU A 44 10.78 -14.12 -13.09
C LEU A 44 10.13 -14.39 -11.72
N GLN A 45 10.93 -14.45 -10.66
CA GLN A 45 10.54 -14.72 -9.29
C GLN A 45 11.25 -13.70 -8.40
N PRO A 46 10.50 -12.79 -7.74
CA PRO A 46 11.09 -11.79 -6.88
C PRO A 46 11.72 -12.48 -5.66
N ARG A 47 13.02 -12.25 -5.43
CA ARG A 47 13.70 -12.70 -4.20
C ARG A 47 13.19 -11.87 -3.03
N LEU A 48 13.30 -12.41 -1.81
CA LEU A 48 13.02 -11.66 -0.58
C LEU A 48 14.15 -10.67 -0.26
N SER A 49 14.46 -9.78 -1.21
CA SER A 49 15.41 -8.69 -1.04
C SER A 49 14.77 -7.54 -0.28
N ALA A 50 15.57 -6.73 0.42
CA ALA A 50 15.08 -5.55 1.13
C ALA A 50 14.33 -4.57 0.20
N ARG A 51 14.78 -4.46 -1.06
CA ARG A 51 14.13 -3.64 -2.09
C ARG A 51 12.73 -4.16 -2.42
N ASN A 52 12.58 -5.46 -2.65
CA ASN A 52 11.28 -6.05 -2.94
C ASN A 52 10.36 -5.95 -1.73
N LEU A 53 10.86 -6.25 -0.52
CA LEU A 53 10.08 -6.09 0.70
C LEU A 53 9.59 -4.66 0.91
N LEU A 54 10.41 -3.65 0.61
CA LEU A 54 9.98 -2.25 0.67
C LEU A 54 8.86 -1.98 -0.34
N LEU A 55 9.02 -2.40 -1.60
CA LEU A 55 8.01 -2.26 -2.65
C LEU A 55 6.67 -2.87 -2.23
N TRP A 56 6.67 -4.14 -1.83
CA TRP A 56 5.47 -4.87 -1.41
C TRP A 56 4.93 -4.43 -0.03
N GLY A 57 5.78 -3.84 0.82
CA GLY A 57 5.40 -3.28 2.11
C GLY A 57 4.64 -1.96 1.99
N THR A 58 4.89 -1.17 0.95
CA THR A 58 4.22 0.11 0.69
C THR A 58 2.69 0.05 0.73
N PRO A 59 2.00 -0.86 0.02
CA PRO A 59 0.54 -0.96 0.09
C PRO A 59 0.03 -1.32 1.50
N LEU A 60 0.71 -2.23 2.21
CA LEU A 60 0.34 -2.59 3.57
C LEU A 60 0.52 -1.42 4.54
N LEU A 61 1.64 -0.70 4.42
CA LEU A 61 1.92 0.50 5.20
C LEU A 61 0.86 1.57 4.96
N GLY A 62 0.47 1.79 3.70
CA GLY A 62 -0.61 2.70 3.33
C GLY A 62 -1.94 2.34 3.97
N LEU A 63 -2.29 1.04 4.00
CA LEU A 63 -3.52 0.55 4.63
C LEU A 63 -3.50 0.77 6.15
N VAL A 64 -2.37 0.51 6.81
CA VAL A 64 -2.21 0.76 8.25
C VAL A 64 -2.33 2.26 8.56
N LEU A 65 -1.61 3.11 7.84
CA LEU A 65 -1.68 4.56 8.03
C LEU A 65 -3.10 5.11 7.76
N GLY A 66 -3.73 4.67 6.67
CA GLY A 66 -5.12 5.00 6.35
C GLY A 66 -6.10 4.56 7.45
N GLY A 67 -6.00 3.32 7.91
CA GLY A 67 -6.82 2.82 9.02
C GLY A 67 -6.62 3.62 10.30
N LEU A 68 -5.37 3.91 10.69
CA LEU A 68 -5.06 4.70 11.87
C LEU A 68 -5.61 6.12 11.78
N THR A 69 -5.49 6.78 10.63
CA THR A 69 -6.06 8.12 10.43
C THR A 69 -7.58 8.13 10.55
N ILE A 70 -8.28 7.16 9.95
CA ILE A 70 -9.75 7.03 10.08
C ILE A 70 -10.14 6.83 11.55
N VAL A 71 -9.47 5.92 12.26
CA VAL A 71 -9.74 5.65 13.68
C VAL A 71 -9.50 6.90 14.53
N PHE A 72 -8.40 7.62 14.28
CA PHE A 72 -8.07 8.84 15.00
C PHE A 72 -9.13 9.93 14.78
N LEU A 73 -9.52 10.16 13.52
CA LEU A 73 -10.54 11.14 13.17
C LEU A 73 -11.90 10.78 13.76
N TYR A 74 -12.31 9.52 13.69
CA TYR A 74 -13.58 9.06 14.28
C TYR A 74 -13.61 9.25 15.80
N ARG A 75 -12.52 8.90 16.50
CA ARG A 75 -12.40 9.12 17.96
C ARG A 75 -12.40 10.60 18.33
N SER A 76 -11.78 11.45 17.52
CA SER A 76 -11.79 12.91 17.74
C SER A 76 -13.20 13.48 17.61
N ARG A 77 -13.99 13.00 16.64
CA ARG A 77 -15.36 13.45 16.41
C ARG A 77 -16.32 12.96 17.50
N ALA A 78 -16.12 11.75 18.02
CA ALA A 78 -16.88 11.25 19.17
C ALA A 78 -16.66 12.09 20.45
N ARG A 79 -15.46 12.67 20.62
CA ARG A 79 -15.19 13.63 21.70
C ARG A 79 -15.79 15.01 21.43
N ALA A 80 -15.78 15.48 20.18
CA ALA A 80 -16.46 16.72 19.79
C ALA A 80 -17.98 16.63 19.94
N GLY A 81 -18.59 15.46 19.74
CA GLY A 81 -20.01 15.21 19.99
C GLY A 81 -20.45 15.32 21.46
N ALA A 82 -19.51 15.37 22.42
CA ALA A 82 -19.82 15.71 23.81
C ALA A 82 -20.02 17.22 24.01
N VAL A 83 -19.49 18.06 23.11
CA VAL A 83 -19.67 19.52 23.09
C VAL A 83 -20.95 19.90 22.33
N ASP A 84 -21.42 19.05 21.43
CA ASP A 84 -22.63 19.26 20.59
C ASP A 84 -23.95 18.86 21.28
N ARG A 85 -23.90 18.34 22.51
CA ARG A 85 -25.12 18.14 23.31
C ARG A 85 -25.48 19.50 23.90
N LEU A 86 -26.48 20.16 23.33
CA LEU A 86 -27.09 21.36 23.90
C LEU A 86 -27.26 21.16 25.40
N THR A 87 -26.69 22.06 26.19
CA THR A 87 -26.93 22.12 27.63
C THR A 87 -28.43 22.29 27.88
N ALA A 88 -28.92 21.90 29.06
CA ALA A 88 -30.34 22.01 29.39
C ALA A 88 -30.89 23.43 29.16
N GLU A 89 -30.06 24.45 29.43
CA GLU A 89 -30.38 25.87 29.21
C GLU A 89 -30.47 26.24 27.72
N GLU A 90 -29.60 25.70 26.88
CA GLU A 90 -29.64 25.91 25.43
C GLU A 90 -30.84 25.21 24.79
N GLN A 91 -31.22 24.03 25.30
CA GLN A 91 -32.43 23.31 24.86
C GLN A 91 -33.71 24.09 25.21
N GLU A 92 -33.79 24.64 26.42
CA GLU A 92 -34.92 25.46 26.85
C GLU A 92 -35.05 26.74 26.03
N ARG A 93 -33.92 27.40 25.74
CA ARG A 93 -33.89 28.59 24.87
C ARG A 93 -34.35 28.25 23.45
N LEU A 94 -33.94 27.11 22.91
CA LEU A 94 -34.37 26.65 21.58
C LEU A 94 -35.87 26.37 21.55
N ALA A 95 -36.39 25.68 22.58
CA ALA A 95 -37.82 25.40 22.71
C ALA A 95 -38.65 26.68 22.77
N LYS A 96 -38.17 27.70 23.50
CA LYS A 96 -38.82 29.01 23.57
C LYS A 96 -38.87 29.74 22.22
N ILE A 97 -37.81 29.68 21.43
CA ILE A 97 -37.77 30.33 20.10
C ILE A 97 -38.71 29.62 19.12
N LEU A 98 -38.78 28.28 19.17
CA LEU A 98 -39.67 27.50 18.31
C LEU A 98 -41.15 27.77 18.62
N THR A 99 -41.52 27.88 19.90
CA THR A 99 -42.90 28.17 20.30
C THR A 99 -43.32 29.62 20.07
N ASP A 100 -42.38 30.57 20.19
CA ASP A 100 -42.63 32.00 19.91
C ASP A 100 -42.79 32.26 18.40
N GLY A 101 -42.03 31.55 17.56
CA GLY A 101 -42.15 31.62 16.10
C GLY A 101 -43.44 30.97 15.55
N GLU A 102 -43.87 29.84 16.12
CA GLU A 102 -45.11 29.15 15.72
C GLU A 102 -46.39 29.94 16.11
N GLY A 103 -46.28 30.88 17.06
CA GLY A 103 -47.34 31.81 17.42
C GLY A 103 -47.43 33.07 16.55
N ALA A 104 -46.43 33.33 15.69
CA ALA A 104 -46.38 34.53 14.84
C ALA A 104 -46.96 34.30 13.43
N ASP A 105 -47.19 33.05 13.03
CA ASP A 105 -47.70 32.64 11.71
C ASP A 105 -49.21 32.27 11.74
N GLN A 106 -49.94 32.58 12.82
CA GLN A 106 -51.41 32.42 12.94
C GLN A 106 -52.14 33.75 13.07
#